data_AF-A0A7W9DY64-F1
#
_entry.id   AF-A0A7W9DY64-F1
#
_cell.length_a   1.000
_cell.length_b   1.000
_cell.length_c   1.000
_cell.angle_alpha   90.00
_cell.angle_beta   90.00
_cell.angle_gamma   90.00
#
_symmetry.space_group_name_H-M   'P 1'
#
loop_
_entity.id
_entity.type
_entity.pdbx_description
1 polymer ?
#
loop_
_entity_poly.entity_id
_entity_poly.type
_entity_poly.pdbx_seq_one_letter_code
_entity_poly.pdbx_strand_id
1 'polypeptide(L)'
;MKLTTIILILLTPVLNSCGNNNSLKHQKALEKALKEKYGAESVSITESKENENAVMSVNINFKTLANPDDIRLIGSSAILLLYNDLDDKEKQEFSLLRTTVEIPSGKSDVMEYKISDLKGTAADLKFNDNFFDLLKKKNYKQIQPLFWSKILPEADKVITIYEKLCGTQGQITKIELLGFNYVVKTDVSSGAKVPVFIGWYAVYHGTTKNEYKLSFRTDTRQVIAFAINES
;
A
#
# COMPACT_ATOMS: atom_id res chain seq x y z
N MET A 1 1.54 67.87 -16.39
CA MET A 1 2.50 66.91 -15.79
C MET A 1 1.94 65.52 -15.96
N LYS A 2 2.60 64.66 -16.75
CA LYS A 2 2.19 63.27 -16.98
C LYS A 2 2.89 62.38 -15.96
N LEU A 3 2.11 61.63 -15.18
CA LEU A 3 2.61 60.62 -14.25
C LEU A 3 2.83 59.33 -15.06
N THR A 4 4.09 58.99 -15.32
CA THR A 4 4.46 57.74 -16.00
C THR A 4 4.65 56.67 -14.93
N THR A 5 3.69 55.74 -14.84
CA THR A 5 3.79 54.53 -14.01
C THR A 5 4.87 53.62 -14.58
N ILE A 6 5.99 53.48 -13.87
CA ILE A 6 7.01 52.47 -14.17
C ILE A 6 6.50 51.15 -13.59
N ILE A 7 5.99 50.27 -14.45
CA ILE A 7 5.74 48.87 -14.10
C ILE A 7 7.11 48.17 -14.09
N LEU A 8 7.64 47.94 -12.90
CA LEU A 8 8.80 47.10 -12.68
C LEU A 8 8.36 45.65 -12.88
N ILE A 9 8.47 45.12 -14.10
CA ILE A 9 8.35 43.69 -14.36
C ILE A 9 9.60 43.05 -13.76
N LEU A 10 9.48 42.55 -12.53
CA LEU A 10 10.41 41.59 -11.97
C LEU A 10 10.37 40.35 -12.86
N LEU A 11 11.31 40.28 -13.79
CA LEU A 11 11.75 39.05 -14.43
C LEU A 11 12.31 38.17 -13.32
N THR A 12 11.42 37.43 -12.65
CA THR A 12 11.84 36.24 -11.93
C THR A 12 12.51 35.34 -12.96
N PRO A 13 13.68 34.76 -12.65
CA PRO A 13 14.19 33.69 -13.48
C PRO A 13 13.12 32.61 -13.47
N VAL A 14 12.50 32.38 -14.63
CA VAL A 14 11.93 31.09 -14.97
C VAL A 14 13.10 30.13 -14.83
N LEU A 15 13.25 29.58 -13.62
CA LEU A 15 13.94 28.33 -13.41
C LEU A 15 13.20 27.38 -14.35
N ASN A 16 13.83 27.13 -15.49
CA ASN A 16 13.54 25.98 -16.31
C ASN A 16 13.63 24.80 -15.36
N SER A 17 12.50 24.41 -14.79
CA SER A 17 12.27 23.03 -14.45
C SER A 17 12.40 22.30 -15.78
N CYS A 18 13.59 21.78 -16.03
CA CYS A 18 13.74 20.56 -16.77
C CYS A 18 12.88 19.54 -16.03
N GLY A 19 11.57 19.55 -16.31
CA GLY A 19 10.64 18.52 -15.86
C GLY A 19 11.22 17.22 -16.36
N ASN A 20 11.80 16.47 -15.44
CA ASN A 20 12.66 15.34 -15.71
C ASN A 20 11.84 14.33 -16.51
N ASN A 21 12.37 13.84 -17.63
CA ASN A 21 11.66 12.90 -18.52
C ASN A 21 11.22 11.61 -17.77
N ASN A 22 11.83 11.35 -16.61
CA ASN A 22 11.58 10.21 -15.75
C ASN A 22 10.22 10.29 -15.03
N SER A 23 9.84 11.44 -14.45
CA SER A 23 8.58 11.57 -13.70
C SER A 23 7.35 11.32 -14.59
N LEU A 24 7.43 11.73 -15.87
CA LEU A 24 6.40 11.48 -16.90
C LEU A 24 6.28 10.00 -17.29
N LYS A 25 7.39 9.25 -17.28
CA LYS A 25 7.39 7.80 -17.56
C LYS A 25 6.64 7.04 -16.47
N HIS A 26 7.01 7.26 -15.20
CA HIS A 26 6.37 6.62 -14.05
C HIS A 26 4.88 6.95 -13.98
N GLN A 27 4.52 8.20 -14.24
CA GLN A 27 3.13 8.65 -14.19
C GLN A 27 2.23 7.85 -15.13
N LYS A 28 2.64 7.63 -16.39
CA LYS A 28 1.82 6.87 -17.36
C LYS A 28 1.61 5.41 -16.96
N ALA A 29 2.66 4.78 -16.42
CA ALA A 29 2.57 3.39 -15.95
C ALA A 29 1.61 3.27 -14.75
N LEU A 30 1.74 4.17 -13.78
CA LEU A 30 0.84 4.23 -12.62
C LEU A 30 -0.59 4.55 -13.02
N GLU A 31 -0.80 5.55 -13.88
CA GLU A 31 -2.13 5.96 -14.34
C GLU A 31 -2.87 4.78 -14.96
N LYS A 32 -2.22 4.03 -15.85
CA LYS A 32 -2.79 2.84 -16.47
C LYS A 32 -3.20 1.81 -15.40
N ALA A 33 -2.29 1.44 -14.50
CA ALA A 33 -2.53 0.41 -13.50
C ALA A 33 -3.65 0.80 -12.52
N LEU A 34 -3.66 2.04 -12.04
CA LEU A 34 -4.65 2.53 -11.09
C LEU A 34 -6.02 2.76 -11.74
N LYS A 35 -6.06 3.16 -13.01
CA LYS A 35 -7.30 3.26 -13.77
C LYS A 35 -7.93 1.89 -14.02
N GLU A 36 -7.14 0.90 -14.43
CA GLU A 36 -7.63 -0.46 -14.66
C GLU A 36 -8.10 -1.14 -13.37
N LYS A 37 -7.38 -0.95 -12.25
CA LYS A 37 -7.66 -1.65 -10.99
C LYS A 37 -8.71 -0.96 -10.11
N TYR A 38 -8.75 0.37 -10.09
CA TYR A 38 -9.58 1.13 -9.16
C TYR A 38 -10.47 2.18 -9.83
N GLY A 39 -10.31 2.45 -11.13
CA GLY A 39 -11.07 3.49 -11.81
C GLY A 39 -10.59 4.92 -11.51
N ALA A 40 -9.29 5.10 -11.24
CA ALA A 40 -8.70 6.42 -11.07
C ALA A 40 -8.96 7.30 -12.32
N GLU A 41 -9.36 8.56 -12.10
CA GLU A 41 -9.62 9.52 -13.18
C GLU A 41 -8.33 10.18 -13.65
N SER A 42 -7.50 10.62 -12.70
CA SER A 42 -6.19 11.17 -13.01
C SER A 42 -5.16 10.77 -11.96
N VAL A 43 -3.92 10.63 -12.41
CA VAL A 43 -2.75 10.38 -11.59
C VAL A 43 -1.68 11.38 -12.00
N SER A 44 -1.06 12.03 -11.03
CA SER A 44 0.08 12.93 -11.25
C SER A 44 1.21 12.59 -10.29
N ILE A 45 2.45 12.80 -10.74
CA ILE A 45 3.63 12.64 -9.90
C ILE A 45 4.34 13.98 -9.81
N THR A 46 4.66 14.41 -8.59
CA THR A 46 5.43 15.61 -8.31
C THR A 46 6.63 15.30 -7.44
N GLU A 47 7.74 15.99 -7.68
CA GLU A 47 8.94 15.91 -6.86
C GLU A 47 9.07 17.20 -6.06
N SER A 48 9.33 17.09 -4.77
CA SER A 48 9.48 18.23 -3.86
C SER A 48 10.64 18.01 -2.89
N LYS A 49 11.05 19.10 -2.22
CA LYS A 49 12.00 19.06 -1.11
C LYS A 49 11.36 19.69 0.11
N GLU A 50 11.26 18.93 1.20
CA GLU A 50 10.55 19.31 2.43
C GLU A 50 11.39 18.97 3.65
N ASN A 51 11.80 19.98 4.44
CA ASN A 51 12.55 19.80 5.69
C ASN A 51 13.67 18.75 5.57
N GLU A 52 14.54 18.96 4.59
CA GLU A 52 15.67 18.08 4.21
C GLU A 52 15.32 16.76 3.50
N ASN A 53 14.06 16.37 3.45
CA ASN A 53 13.61 15.20 2.69
C ASN A 53 13.38 15.54 1.22
N ALA A 54 13.94 14.73 0.33
CA ALA A 54 13.50 14.68 -1.06
C ALA A 54 12.30 13.74 -1.15
N VAL A 55 11.18 14.24 -1.65
CA VAL A 55 9.87 13.57 -1.65
C VAL A 55 9.38 13.42 -3.09
N MET A 56 8.97 12.21 -3.46
CA MET A 56 8.21 11.96 -4.67
C MET A 56 6.75 11.65 -4.29
N SER A 57 5.84 12.49 -4.75
CA SER A 57 4.42 12.47 -4.39
C SER A 57 3.57 12.00 -5.56
N VAL A 58 2.68 11.03 -5.33
CA VAL A 58 1.64 10.58 -6.25
C VAL A 58 0.31 11.18 -5.81
N ASN A 59 -0.34 11.97 -6.66
CA ASN A 59 -1.70 12.46 -6.40
C ASN A 59 -2.68 11.71 -7.30
N ILE A 60 -3.69 11.09 -6.69
CA ILE A 60 -4.68 10.25 -7.35
C ILE A 60 -6.05 10.85 -7.12
N ASN A 61 -6.74 11.20 -8.20
CA ASN A 61 -8.09 11.73 -8.15
C ASN A 61 -9.09 10.71 -8.70
N PHE A 62 -10.22 10.58 -8.01
CA PHE A 62 -11.34 9.74 -8.45
C PHE A 62 -12.55 10.59 -8.79
N LYS A 63 -13.21 10.28 -9.90
CA LYS A 63 -14.55 10.81 -10.23
C LYS A 63 -15.65 10.14 -9.44
N THR A 64 -15.47 8.84 -9.17
CA THR A 64 -16.33 8.01 -8.33
C THR A 64 -15.45 6.96 -7.67
N LEU A 65 -15.66 6.69 -6.38
CA LEU A 65 -15.05 5.56 -5.69
C LEU A 65 -16.14 4.74 -5.01
N ALA A 66 -16.20 3.45 -5.33
CA ALA A 66 -17.26 2.57 -4.84
C ALA A 66 -17.26 2.43 -3.32
N ASN A 67 -16.06 2.42 -2.71
CA ASN A 67 -15.89 2.35 -1.27
C ASN A 67 -14.88 3.40 -0.76
N PRO A 68 -15.32 4.46 -0.06
CA PRO A 68 -14.45 5.49 0.52
C PRO A 68 -13.41 4.99 1.55
N ASP A 69 -13.55 3.76 2.06
CA ASP A 69 -12.60 3.17 2.99
C ASP A 69 -11.41 2.48 2.29
N ASP A 70 -11.49 2.30 0.97
CA ASP A 70 -10.42 1.70 0.15
C ASP A 70 -9.25 2.68 -0.10
N ILE A 71 -9.39 3.95 0.30
CA ILE A 71 -8.39 5.00 0.08
C ILE A 71 -6.97 4.54 0.50
N ARG A 72 -6.85 3.88 1.67
CA ARG A 72 -5.54 3.39 2.17
C ARG A 72 -4.96 2.25 1.33
N LEU A 73 -5.84 1.39 0.84
CA LEU A 73 -5.49 0.25 -0.02
C LEU A 73 -4.99 0.76 -1.37
N ILE A 74 -5.71 1.71 -1.97
CA ILE A 74 -5.33 2.35 -3.23
C ILE A 74 -3.99 3.07 -3.09
N GLY A 75 -3.88 3.86 -2.04
CA GLY A 75 -2.71 4.67 -1.74
C GLY A 75 -1.42 3.87 -1.59
N SER A 76 -1.48 2.80 -0.79
CA SER A 76 -0.36 1.88 -0.61
C SER A 76 -0.02 1.07 -1.87
N SER A 77 -1.04 0.65 -2.64
CA SER A 77 -0.82 0.02 -3.95
C SER A 77 -0.06 0.94 -4.91
N ALA A 78 -0.43 2.22 -4.97
CA ALA A 78 0.26 3.20 -5.80
C ALA A 78 1.73 3.37 -5.40
N ILE A 79 2.03 3.40 -4.09
CA ILE A 79 3.40 3.49 -3.58
C ILE A 79 4.23 2.28 -4.00
N LEU A 80 3.69 1.06 -3.89
CA LEU A 80 4.43 -0.13 -4.29
C LEU A 80 4.68 -0.18 -5.79
N LEU A 81 3.69 0.20 -6.59
CA LEU A 81 3.84 0.31 -8.04
C LEU A 81 4.93 1.31 -8.41
N LEU A 82 4.91 2.50 -7.81
CA LEU A 82 5.95 3.50 -8.00
C LEU A 82 7.31 2.98 -7.57
N TYR A 83 7.43 2.49 -6.35
CA TYR A 83 8.70 1.98 -5.80
C TYR A 83 9.31 0.88 -6.67
N ASN A 84 8.50 -0.01 -7.24
CA ASN A 84 8.98 -1.07 -8.12
C ASN A 84 9.39 -0.58 -9.51
N ASP A 85 8.83 0.53 -9.98
CA ASP A 85 9.16 1.13 -11.29
C ASP A 85 10.39 2.05 -11.22
N LEU A 86 10.72 2.59 -10.04
CA LEU A 86 11.95 3.34 -9.79
C LEU A 86 13.17 2.42 -9.88
N ASP A 87 14.21 2.88 -10.57
CA ASP A 87 15.51 2.21 -10.56
C ASP A 87 16.28 2.47 -9.25
N ASP A 88 17.41 1.78 -9.06
CA ASP A 88 18.20 1.89 -7.83
C ASP A 88 18.85 3.26 -7.64
N LYS A 89 19.09 4.02 -8.72
CA LYS A 89 19.62 5.39 -8.62
C LYS A 89 18.51 6.34 -8.20
N GLU A 90 17.35 6.25 -8.84
CA GLU A 90 16.17 7.06 -8.52
C GLU A 90 15.73 6.84 -7.07
N LYS A 91 15.73 5.59 -6.57
CA LYS A 91 15.44 5.29 -5.15
C LYS A 91 16.40 5.96 -4.16
N GLN A 92 17.64 6.26 -4.54
CA GLN A 92 18.61 6.92 -3.67
C GLN A 92 18.41 8.44 -3.62
N GLU A 93 17.71 9.01 -4.60
CA GLU A 93 17.45 10.46 -4.68
C GLU A 93 16.34 10.91 -3.73
N PHE A 94 15.46 10.00 -3.32
CA PHE A 94 14.31 10.29 -2.46
C PHE A 94 14.44 9.60 -1.10
N SER A 95 14.01 10.29 -0.03
CA SER A 95 13.86 9.69 1.30
C SER A 95 12.44 9.18 1.55
N LEU A 96 11.44 9.80 0.90
CA LEU A 96 10.03 9.51 1.08
C LEU A 96 9.31 9.35 -0.26
N LEU A 97 8.40 8.38 -0.30
CA LEU A 97 7.30 8.35 -1.27
C LEU A 97 6.02 8.73 -0.54
N ARG A 98 5.25 9.66 -1.12
CA ARG A 98 3.96 10.10 -0.60
C ARG A 98 2.88 9.78 -1.61
N THR A 99 1.70 9.38 -1.13
CA THR A 99 0.51 9.33 -1.96
C THR A 99 -0.60 10.14 -1.30
N THR A 100 -1.25 10.97 -2.10
CA THR A 100 -2.50 11.66 -1.78
C THR A 100 -3.60 11.03 -2.61
N VAL A 101 -4.68 10.59 -1.96
CA VAL A 101 -5.88 10.11 -2.65
C VAL A 101 -7.03 11.05 -2.34
N GLU A 102 -7.58 11.65 -3.38
CA GLU A 102 -8.73 12.55 -3.29
C GLU A 102 -9.97 11.86 -3.87
N ILE A 103 -11.09 11.94 -3.12
CA ILE A 103 -12.38 11.39 -3.56
C ILE A 103 -13.43 12.51 -3.72
N PRO A 104 -14.50 12.30 -4.52
CA PRO A 104 -15.44 13.35 -4.92
C PRO A 104 -16.14 14.08 -3.77
N SER A 105 -16.25 13.45 -2.60
CA SER A 105 -16.84 14.07 -1.41
C SER A 105 -15.94 15.12 -0.74
N GLY A 106 -14.75 15.37 -1.28
CA GLY A 106 -13.75 16.28 -0.72
C GLY A 106 -12.90 15.65 0.39
N LYS A 107 -13.11 14.35 0.70
CA LYS A 107 -12.22 13.61 1.60
C LYS A 107 -10.89 13.34 0.88
N SER A 108 -9.81 13.59 1.59
CA SER A 108 -8.44 13.30 1.19
C SER A 108 -7.75 12.49 2.29
N ASP A 109 -6.91 11.52 1.92
CA ASP A 109 -5.98 10.87 2.84
C ASP A 109 -4.57 10.93 2.24
N VAL A 110 -3.59 11.18 3.11
CA VAL A 110 -2.17 11.25 2.74
C VAL A 110 -1.46 10.11 3.45
N MET A 111 -0.70 9.33 2.69
CA MET A 111 0.17 8.29 3.25
C MET A 111 1.60 8.53 2.81
N GLU A 112 2.51 8.34 3.75
CA GLU A 112 3.93 8.52 3.55
C GLU A 112 4.67 7.24 3.90
N TYR A 113 5.62 6.88 3.06
CA TYR A 113 6.45 5.69 3.23
C TYR A 113 7.90 6.07 3.05
N LYS A 114 8.73 5.68 4.01
CA LYS A 114 10.18 5.77 3.85
C LYS A 114 10.65 4.73 2.84
N ILE A 115 11.54 5.15 1.95
CA ILE A 115 12.20 4.24 1.00
C ILE A 115 12.89 3.07 1.73
N SER A 116 13.45 3.32 2.92
CA SER A 116 14.05 2.29 3.77
C SER A 116 13.06 1.20 4.18
N ASP A 117 11.82 1.56 4.48
CA ASP A 117 10.79 0.64 4.94
C ASP A 117 10.27 -0.17 3.75
N LEU A 118 10.11 0.48 2.59
CA LEU A 118 9.71 -0.16 1.33
C LEU A 118 10.73 -1.20 0.82
N LYS A 119 12.02 -0.98 1.07
CA LYS A 119 13.05 -1.99 0.82
C LYS A 119 12.82 -3.28 1.62
N GLY A 120 12.27 -3.16 2.84
CA GLY A 120 11.89 -4.29 3.69
C GLY A 120 10.61 -4.99 3.24
N THR A 121 9.74 -4.31 2.46
CA THR A 121 8.44 -4.84 2.03
C THR A 121 8.54 -6.13 1.23
N ALA A 122 9.58 -6.33 0.41
CA ALA A 122 9.74 -7.59 -0.33
C ALA A 122 9.87 -8.81 0.59
N ALA A 123 10.58 -8.68 1.72
CA ALA A 123 10.69 -9.75 2.72
C ALA A 123 9.37 -9.98 3.46
N ASP A 124 8.63 -8.89 3.73
CA ASP A 124 7.30 -8.92 4.33
C ASP A 124 6.28 -9.62 3.44
N LEU A 125 6.28 -9.33 2.15
CA LEU A 125 5.41 -9.98 1.16
C LEU A 125 5.77 -11.46 1.01
N LYS A 126 7.06 -11.82 0.98
CA LYS A 126 7.49 -13.23 0.93
C LYS A 126 6.98 -14.04 2.12
N PHE A 127 6.91 -13.44 3.31
CA PHE A 127 6.31 -14.08 4.47
C PHE A 127 4.81 -14.36 4.24
N ASN A 128 4.08 -13.39 3.68
CA ASN A 128 2.66 -13.56 3.35
C ASN A 128 2.44 -14.63 2.28
N ASP A 129 3.27 -14.65 1.22
CA ASP A 129 3.21 -15.68 0.18
C ASP A 129 3.38 -17.07 0.79
N ASN A 130 4.38 -17.24 1.68
CA ASN A 130 4.58 -18.50 2.39
C ASN A 130 3.37 -18.86 3.28
N PHE A 131 2.80 -17.89 4.00
CA PHE A 131 1.60 -18.12 4.82
C PHE A 131 0.43 -18.62 3.97
N PHE A 132 0.16 -17.96 2.84
CA PHE A 132 -0.91 -18.36 1.93
C PHE A 132 -0.65 -19.68 1.22
N ASP A 133 0.61 -19.98 0.88
CA ASP A 133 1.01 -21.28 0.34
C ASP A 133 0.72 -22.42 1.32
N LEU A 134 1.03 -22.21 2.60
CA LEU A 134 0.70 -23.18 3.65
C LEU A 134 -0.82 -23.34 3.79
N LEU A 135 -1.58 -22.25 3.71
CA LEU A 135 -3.04 -22.26 3.78
C LEU A 135 -3.64 -23.05 2.61
N LYS A 136 -3.18 -22.79 1.38
CA LYS A 136 -3.56 -23.51 0.16
C LYS A 136 -3.24 -25.01 0.24
N LYS A 137 -2.07 -25.36 0.79
CA LYS A 137 -1.63 -26.75 1.00
C LYS A 137 -2.27 -27.40 2.24
N LYS A 138 -3.11 -26.67 2.99
CA LYS A 138 -3.73 -27.10 4.25
C LYS A 138 -2.70 -27.61 5.28
N ASN A 139 -1.50 -27.01 5.29
CA ASN A 139 -0.41 -27.42 6.18
C ASN A 139 -0.54 -26.76 7.55
N TYR A 140 -1.62 -27.05 8.27
CA TYR A 140 -1.98 -26.37 9.51
C TYR A 140 -0.95 -26.54 10.62
N LYS A 141 -0.22 -27.67 10.63
CA LYS A 141 0.91 -27.91 11.54
C LYS A 141 2.01 -26.87 11.41
N GLN A 142 2.22 -26.33 10.21
CA GLN A 142 3.19 -25.25 9.98
C GLN A 142 2.58 -23.85 10.10
N ILE A 143 1.26 -23.70 9.98
CA ILE A 143 0.57 -22.42 10.15
C ILE A 143 0.43 -22.05 11.63
N GLN A 144 0.00 -22.98 12.48
CA GLN A 144 -0.24 -22.72 13.90
C GLN A 144 0.96 -22.05 14.61
N PRO A 145 2.21 -22.50 14.42
CA PRO A 145 3.38 -21.87 15.05
C PRO A 145 3.67 -20.44 14.55
N LEU A 146 3.12 -20.03 13.40
CA LEU A 146 3.27 -18.66 12.89
C LEU A 146 2.38 -17.68 13.64
N PHE A 147 1.31 -18.13 14.29
CA PHE A 147 0.49 -17.26 15.11
C PHE A 147 1.22 -16.91 16.39
N TRP A 148 1.09 -15.65 16.80
CA TRP A 148 1.58 -15.21 18.09
C TRP A 148 0.91 -16.02 19.19
N SER A 149 1.68 -16.53 20.14
CA SER A 149 1.21 -17.52 21.14
C SER A 149 -0.05 -17.09 21.89
N LYS A 150 -0.24 -15.78 22.09
CA LYS A 150 -1.41 -15.21 22.76
C LYS A 150 -2.71 -15.28 21.97
N ILE A 151 -2.64 -15.55 20.66
CA ILE A 151 -3.79 -15.67 19.76
C ILE A 151 -3.89 -17.05 19.11
N LEU A 152 -3.22 -18.08 19.65
CA LEU A 152 -3.35 -19.45 19.17
C LEU A 152 -4.82 -19.93 19.07
N PRO A 153 -5.73 -19.62 20.02
CA PRO A 153 -7.14 -19.96 19.87
C PRO A 153 -7.82 -19.32 18.65
N GLU A 154 -7.26 -18.21 18.13
CA GLU A 154 -7.73 -17.57 16.90
C GLU A 154 -7.19 -18.31 15.67
N ALA A 155 -6.02 -18.96 15.74
CA ALA A 155 -5.47 -19.76 14.65
C ALA A 155 -6.41 -20.92 14.27
N ASP A 156 -6.94 -21.64 15.26
CA ASP A 156 -7.87 -22.76 15.01
C ASP A 156 -9.22 -22.28 14.44
N LYS A 157 -9.70 -21.12 14.88
CA LYS A 157 -10.89 -20.48 14.30
C LYS A 157 -10.65 -20.10 12.83
N VAL A 158 -9.49 -19.53 12.53
CA VAL A 158 -9.09 -19.18 11.16
C VAL A 158 -9.05 -20.42 10.27
N ILE A 159 -8.45 -21.51 10.75
CA ILE A 159 -8.40 -22.79 10.03
C ILE A 159 -9.82 -23.29 9.76
N THR A 160 -10.69 -23.26 10.77
CA THR A 160 -12.10 -23.71 10.65
C THR A 160 -12.87 -22.89 9.60
N ILE A 161 -12.74 -21.55 9.63
CA ILE A 161 -13.39 -20.66 8.66
C ILE A 161 -12.88 -20.96 7.25
N TYR A 162 -11.56 -21.08 7.10
CA TYR A 162 -10.94 -21.38 5.81
C TYR A 162 -11.36 -22.75 5.25
N GLU A 163 -11.45 -23.78 6.07
CA GLU A 163 -11.94 -25.11 5.65
C GLU A 163 -13.39 -25.04 5.18
N LYS A 164 -14.24 -24.30 5.90
CA LYS A 164 -15.63 -24.07 5.50
C LYS A 164 -15.71 -23.40 4.12
N LEU A 165 -14.94 -22.33 3.90
CA LEU A 165 -14.86 -21.63 2.61
C LEU A 165 -14.37 -22.56 1.51
N CYS A 166 -13.35 -23.37 1.78
CA CYS A 166 -12.88 -24.38 0.84
C CYS A 166 -13.94 -25.42 0.47
N GLY A 167 -14.80 -25.79 1.42
CA GLY A 167 -15.89 -26.72 1.21
C GLY A 167 -17.05 -26.13 0.39
N THR A 168 -17.33 -24.83 0.54
CA THR A 168 -18.46 -24.18 -0.14
C THR A 168 -18.08 -23.51 -1.47
N GLN A 169 -16.88 -22.95 -1.57
CA GLN A 169 -16.44 -22.14 -2.70
C GLN A 169 -15.28 -22.78 -3.49
N GLY A 170 -14.73 -23.91 -3.00
CA GLY A 170 -13.59 -24.60 -3.60
C GLY A 170 -12.24 -24.07 -3.14
N GLN A 171 -11.16 -24.60 -3.71
CA GLN A 171 -9.79 -24.26 -3.31
C GLN A 171 -9.37 -22.87 -3.81
N ILE A 172 -8.38 -22.28 -3.15
CA ILE A 172 -7.76 -21.03 -3.61
C ILE A 172 -7.16 -21.22 -5.01
N THR A 173 -7.63 -20.43 -5.96
CA THR A 173 -7.12 -20.39 -7.34
C THR A 173 -6.15 -19.23 -7.55
N LYS A 174 -6.41 -18.07 -6.94
CA LYS A 174 -5.62 -16.84 -7.12
C LYS A 174 -5.62 -16.01 -5.84
N ILE A 175 -4.50 -15.31 -5.62
CA ILE A 175 -4.37 -14.32 -4.55
C ILE A 175 -3.78 -13.07 -5.18
N GLU A 176 -4.38 -11.92 -4.87
CA GLU A 176 -3.92 -10.61 -5.32
C GLU A 176 -3.71 -9.70 -4.12
N LEU A 177 -2.53 -9.08 -4.02
CA LEU A 177 -2.30 -8.01 -3.07
C LEU A 177 -3.10 -6.77 -3.51
N LEU A 178 -3.99 -6.31 -2.62
CA LEU A 178 -4.77 -5.11 -2.84
C LEU A 178 -4.08 -3.88 -2.28
N GLY A 179 -3.30 -4.01 -1.22
CA GLY A 179 -2.56 -2.91 -0.59
C GLY A 179 -1.92 -3.37 0.70
N PHE A 180 -1.17 -2.49 1.35
CA PHE A 180 -0.50 -2.79 2.62
C PHE A 180 -0.31 -1.53 3.48
N ASN A 181 -0.01 -1.72 4.76
CA ASN A 181 0.32 -0.62 5.64
C ASN A 181 1.33 -1.06 6.70
N TYR A 182 2.15 -0.10 7.13
CA TYR A 182 3.03 -0.23 8.27
C TYR A 182 2.43 0.56 9.44
N VAL A 183 2.24 -0.11 10.56
CA VAL A 183 1.79 0.55 11.79
C VAL A 183 2.66 0.14 12.96
N VAL A 184 2.84 1.05 13.91
CA VAL A 184 3.45 0.72 15.20
C VAL A 184 2.33 0.49 16.20
N LYS A 185 2.20 -0.73 16.70
CA LYS A 185 1.26 -1.06 17.79
C LYS A 185 2.00 -1.06 19.12
N THR A 186 1.26 -0.93 20.21
CA THR A 186 1.79 -1.16 21.56
C THR A 186 1.41 -2.59 21.97
N ASP A 187 2.37 -3.43 22.33
CA ASP A 187 2.09 -4.71 22.98
C ASP A 187 1.51 -4.42 24.37
N VAL A 188 0.25 -4.75 24.56
CA VAL A 188 -0.50 -4.48 25.80
C VAL A 188 0.11 -5.11 27.05
N SER A 189 0.94 -6.14 26.91
CA SER A 189 1.56 -6.82 28.06
C SER A 189 2.89 -6.22 28.50
N SER A 190 3.65 -5.65 27.56
CA SER A 190 5.01 -5.17 27.81
C SER A 190 5.15 -3.66 27.64
N GLY A 191 4.14 -3.00 27.07
CA GLY A 191 4.21 -1.60 26.65
C GLY A 191 5.14 -1.36 25.45
N ALA A 192 5.75 -2.40 24.91
CA ALA A 192 6.71 -2.28 23.83
C ALA A 192 6.04 -1.81 22.53
N LYS A 193 6.72 -0.92 21.79
CA LYS A 193 6.34 -0.54 20.45
C LYS A 193 6.76 -1.64 19.48
N VAL A 194 5.78 -2.25 18.82
CA VAL A 194 5.97 -3.36 17.88
C VAL A 194 5.61 -2.91 16.47
N PRO A 195 6.54 -3.03 15.50
CA PRO A 195 6.25 -2.76 14.11
C PRO A 195 5.41 -3.90 13.51
N VAL A 196 4.35 -3.51 12.81
CA VAL A 196 3.36 -4.43 12.24
C VAL A 196 3.19 -4.12 10.77
N PHE A 197 3.29 -5.17 9.95
CA PHE A 197 2.84 -5.16 8.58
C PHE A 197 1.38 -5.62 8.52
N ILE A 198 0.56 -4.90 7.75
CA ILE A 198 -0.83 -5.26 7.46
C ILE A 198 -0.94 -5.37 5.95
N GLY A 199 -1.32 -6.54 5.42
CA GLY A 199 -1.64 -6.72 4.00
C GLY A 199 -3.12 -6.99 3.79
N TRP A 200 -3.69 -6.41 2.75
CA TRP A 200 -5.05 -6.69 2.27
C TRP A 200 -4.98 -7.45 0.95
N TYR A 201 -5.80 -8.48 0.82
CA TYR A 201 -5.74 -9.42 -0.30
C TYR A 201 -7.12 -9.74 -0.85
N ALA A 202 -7.25 -9.80 -2.17
CA ALA A 202 -8.36 -10.50 -2.81
C ALA A 202 -7.95 -11.96 -3.00
N VAL A 203 -8.69 -12.87 -2.36
CA VAL A 203 -8.46 -14.32 -2.43
C VAL A 203 -9.61 -14.95 -3.19
N TYR A 204 -9.29 -15.59 -4.30
CA TYR A 204 -10.27 -16.21 -5.19
C TYR A 204 -10.37 -17.70 -4.89
N HIS A 205 -11.59 -18.14 -4.58
CA HIS A 205 -11.99 -19.54 -4.47
C HIS A 205 -12.85 -19.87 -5.68
N GLY A 206 -12.24 -20.45 -6.72
CA GLY A 206 -12.88 -20.57 -8.03
C GLY A 206 -13.20 -19.20 -8.62
N THR A 207 -14.50 -18.90 -8.80
CA THR A 207 -15.00 -17.60 -9.28
C THR A 207 -15.37 -16.63 -8.15
N THR A 208 -15.39 -17.09 -6.89
CA THR A 208 -15.79 -16.27 -5.75
C THR A 208 -14.59 -15.51 -5.20
N LYS A 209 -14.69 -14.18 -5.12
CA LYS A 209 -13.71 -13.32 -4.45
C LYS A 209 -14.06 -13.26 -2.96
N ASN A 210 -13.06 -13.26 -2.09
CA ASN A 210 -13.18 -12.88 -0.68
C ASN A 210 -12.04 -11.91 -0.34
N GLU A 211 -12.20 -11.12 0.71
CA GLU A 211 -11.19 -10.15 1.14
C GLU A 211 -10.53 -10.58 2.43
N TYR A 212 -9.22 -10.77 2.37
CA TYR A 212 -8.42 -11.27 3.48
C TYR A 212 -7.53 -10.14 3.99
N LYS A 213 -7.35 -10.08 5.30
CA LYS A 213 -6.43 -9.14 5.95
C LYS A 213 -5.49 -9.93 6.85
N LEU A 214 -4.19 -9.91 6.53
CA LEU A 214 -3.14 -10.56 7.31
C LEU A 214 -2.27 -9.50 7.99
N SER A 215 -2.20 -9.55 9.32
CA SER A 215 -1.35 -8.66 10.12
C SER A 215 -0.31 -9.48 10.87
N PHE A 216 0.96 -9.10 10.76
CA PHE A 216 2.05 -9.79 11.45
C PHE A 216 3.13 -8.81 11.91
N ARG A 217 3.90 -9.20 12.93
CA ARG A 217 5.02 -8.41 13.41
C ARG A 217 6.22 -8.57 12.47
N THR A 218 6.81 -7.46 12.02
CA THR A 218 7.91 -7.52 11.05
C THR A 218 9.22 -8.03 11.65
N ASP A 219 9.38 -7.93 12.97
CA ASP A 219 10.56 -8.37 13.72
C ASP A 219 10.58 -9.90 13.97
N THR A 220 9.46 -10.47 14.41
CA THR A 220 9.38 -11.89 14.78
C THR A 220 8.69 -12.77 13.75
N ARG A 221 8.08 -12.19 12.71
CA ARG A 221 7.29 -12.92 11.71
C ARG A 221 6.14 -13.71 12.34
N GLN A 222 5.57 -13.18 13.42
CA GLN A 222 4.40 -13.76 14.06
C GLN A 222 3.12 -13.04 13.61
N VAL A 223 2.16 -13.82 13.14
CA VAL A 223 0.80 -13.36 12.83
C VAL A 223 0.13 -12.91 14.12
N ILE A 224 -0.43 -11.71 14.10
CA ILE A 224 -1.13 -11.09 15.25
C ILE A 224 -2.60 -10.82 14.97
N ALA A 225 -3.03 -10.93 13.72
CA ALA A 225 -4.43 -10.95 13.33
C ALA A 225 -4.55 -11.52 11.91
N PHE A 226 -5.59 -12.30 11.69
CA PHE A 226 -6.00 -12.71 10.35
C PHE A 226 -7.52 -12.65 10.27
N ALA A 227 -8.03 -11.87 9.32
CA ALA A 227 -9.46 -11.67 9.13
C ALA A 227 -9.85 -12.03 7.70
N ILE A 228 -11.03 -12.65 7.55
CA ILE A 228 -11.64 -12.96 6.26
C ILE A 228 -13.00 -12.25 6.24
N ASN A 229 -13.18 -11.34 5.30
CA ASN A 229 -14.44 -10.71 4.98
C ASN A 229 -15.00 -11.41 3.74
N GLU A 230 -16.12 -12.09 3.92
CA GLU A 230 -16.90 -12.66 2.83
C GLU A 230 -17.61 -11.50 2.10
N SER A 231 -17.51 -11.46 0.77
CA SER A 231 -18.20 -10.47 -0.08
C SER A 231 -19.50 -11.00 -0.65
#